data_AF-A0A949HYI4-F1
#
_entry.id   AF-A0A949HYI4-F1
#
_cell.length_a   1.000
_cell.length_b   1.000
_cell.length_c   1.000
_cell.angle_alpha   90.00
_cell.angle_beta   90.00
_cell.angle_gamma   90.00
#
_symmetry.space_group_name_H-M   'P 1'
#
loop_
_entity.id
_entity.type
_entity.pdbx_description
1 polymer ?
#
loop_
_entity_poly.entity_id
_entity_poly.type
_entity_poly.pdbx_seq_one_letter_code
_entity_poly.pdbx_strand_id
1 'polypeptide(L)'
;CIKSTYALKRNVPTENLPIVNCQVSGFAVGSLLDGTMKPSKNQTGRIKFGTEASGGFRNVTIANCTFRNCRGLALEEVDGALMDDISIENLTMLNVRDYAIYLTTGRRYRGGDIRGSSEMKHIFISNVIAEGVDKKSGIQIMGLPGTPIQDVHLKNIRLICDGGGTAANASRMPKELGAGYPEPSNLGVMPAYGVFARHVKDLELDDVTTSFETNEMRPAMICSDVNGLEINDFKPETAAGVPAAKWEDVSALNVRNSPALAALHLK
;
A
#
# COMPACT_ATOMS: atom_id res chain seq x y z
N CYS A 1 10.28 5.89 -11.10
CA CYS A 1 10.89 5.55 -9.79
C CYS A 1 11.62 6.79 -9.31
N ILE A 2 11.05 7.45 -8.30
CA ILE A 2 11.50 8.70 -7.73
C ILE A 2 12.42 8.36 -6.57
N LYS A 3 13.58 8.99 -6.53
CA LYS A 3 14.61 8.78 -5.51
C LYS A 3 14.86 10.07 -4.77
N SER A 4 15.33 9.96 -3.54
CA SER A 4 15.98 11.04 -2.80
C SER A 4 17.30 10.48 -2.28
N THR A 5 18.41 11.18 -2.50
CA THR A 5 19.73 10.55 -2.43
C THR A 5 20.79 11.44 -1.80
N TYR A 6 21.84 10.78 -1.30
CA TYR A 6 23.08 11.36 -0.83
C TYR A 6 24.13 11.60 -1.94
N ALA A 7 23.75 11.55 -3.23
CA ALA A 7 24.69 11.61 -4.34
C ALA A 7 25.62 12.84 -4.35
N LEU A 8 25.18 13.96 -3.76
CA LEU A 8 25.95 15.20 -3.62
C LEU A 8 26.75 15.28 -2.31
N LYS A 9 27.00 14.14 -1.64
CA LYS A 9 27.61 14.05 -0.31
C LYS A 9 26.86 14.85 0.78
N ARG A 10 25.57 15.05 0.58
CA ARG A 10 24.63 15.61 1.53
C ARG A 10 23.25 15.04 1.22
N ASN A 11 22.39 14.92 2.23
CA ASN A 11 21.00 14.54 2.01
C ASN A 11 20.29 15.66 1.25
N VAL A 12 19.61 15.30 0.16
CA VAL A 12 18.79 16.22 -0.63
C VAL A 12 17.39 15.63 -0.72
N PRO A 13 16.39 16.26 -0.07
CA PRO A 13 15.01 15.80 -0.19
C PRO A 13 14.52 15.93 -1.64
N THR A 14 13.62 15.03 -2.03
CA THR A 14 12.81 15.25 -3.22
C THR A 14 11.50 15.88 -2.79
N GLU A 15 11.32 17.16 -3.13
CA GLU A 15 10.21 17.95 -2.64
C GLU A 15 9.55 18.80 -3.72
N ASN A 16 8.29 19.18 -3.51
CA ASN A 16 7.48 19.97 -4.43
C ASN A 16 7.32 19.29 -5.80
N LEU A 17 6.92 18.01 -5.79
CA LEU A 17 6.90 17.17 -6.98
C LEU A 17 5.47 16.81 -7.41
N PRO A 18 4.98 17.37 -8.52
CA PRO A 18 3.76 16.90 -9.17
C PRO A 18 4.05 15.76 -10.17
N ILE A 19 3.27 14.68 -10.10
CA ILE A 19 3.18 13.60 -11.09
C ILE A 19 1.73 13.55 -11.54
N VAL A 20 1.41 14.26 -12.62
CA VAL A 20 0.03 14.46 -13.05
C VAL A 20 -0.19 14.01 -14.48
N ASN A 21 -1.38 13.50 -14.79
CA ASN A 21 -1.82 13.13 -16.14
C ASN A 21 -0.88 12.10 -16.81
N CYS A 22 -0.35 11.15 -16.04
CA CYS A 22 0.63 10.17 -16.52
C CYS A 22 -0.01 8.80 -16.80
N GLN A 23 0.61 8.04 -17.71
CA GLN A 23 0.31 6.61 -17.90
C GLN A 23 1.52 5.76 -17.48
N VAL A 24 1.25 4.71 -16.71
CA VAL A 24 2.27 3.78 -16.21
C VAL A 24 1.93 2.37 -16.68
N SER A 25 2.89 1.70 -17.30
CA SER A 25 2.69 0.35 -17.81
C SER A 25 3.91 -0.56 -17.66
N GLY A 26 3.66 -1.87 -17.59
CA GLY A 26 4.67 -2.94 -17.55
C GLY A 26 4.63 -3.83 -18.79
N PHE A 27 4.57 -3.23 -19.97
CA PHE A 27 4.55 -3.98 -21.24
C PHE A 27 5.95 -4.44 -21.65
N ALA A 28 6.02 -5.52 -22.43
CA ALA A 28 7.26 -5.97 -23.06
C ALA A 28 7.91 -4.83 -23.88
N VAL A 29 9.25 -4.79 -23.91
CA VAL A 29 9.96 -3.78 -24.70
C VAL A 29 9.53 -3.88 -26.17
N GLY A 30 9.21 -2.74 -26.78
CA GLY A 30 8.74 -2.67 -28.18
C GLY A 30 7.23 -2.84 -28.36
N SER A 31 6.50 -3.50 -27.43
CA SER A 31 5.08 -3.80 -27.64
C SER A 31 4.16 -2.59 -27.50
N LEU A 32 4.62 -1.52 -26.85
CA LEU A 32 3.92 -0.24 -26.89
C LEU A 32 4.04 0.42 -28.28
N LEU A 33 5.21 0.32 -28.91
CA LEU A 33 5.50 0.95 -30.20
C LEU A 33 4.78 0.25 -31.36
N ASP A 34 4.66 -1.08 -31.30
CA ASP A 34 3.94 -1.87 -32.31
C ASP A 34 2.42 -1.98 -32.04
N GLY A 35 1.93 -1.37 -30.96
CA GLY A 35 0.51 -1.36 -30.58
C GLY A 35 -0.02 -2.65 -29.96
N THR A 36 0.79 -3.71 -29.84
CA THR A 36 0.33 -5.00 -29.31
C THR A 36 0.15 -5.00 -27.78
N MET A 37 0.81 -4.08 -27.06
CA MET A 37 0.73 -3.89 -25.61
C MET A 37 0.87 -5.20 -24.81
N LYS A 38 1.74 -6.11 -25.28
CA LYS A 38 1.95 -7.42 -24.66
C LYS A 38 2.42 -7.25 -23.20
N PRO A 39 1.72 -7.81 -22.21
CA PRO A 39 2.16 -7.77 -20.82
C PRO A 39 3.51 -8.49 -20.64
N SER A 40 4.36 -8.00 -19.74
CA SER A 40 5.60 -8.67 -19.37
C SER A 40 5.67 -8.90 -17.86
N LYS A 41 5.94 -10.14 -17.45
CA LYS A 41 6.14 -10.48 -16.02
C LYS A 41 7.43 -9.87 -15.46
N ASN A 42 8.40 -9.58 -16.32
CA ASN A 42 9.73 -9.09 -15.91
C ASN A 42 9.79 -7.56 -15.80
N GLN A 43 8.77 -6.84 -16.27
CA GLN A 43 8.77 -5.38 -16.23
C GLN A 43 8.12 -4.84 -14.96
N THR A 44 8.69 -3.73 -14.48
CA THR A 44 8.43 -3.18 -13.15
C THR A 44 7.70 -1.83 -13.19
N GLY A 45 6.88 -1.59 -14.21
CA GLY A 45 6.11 -0.34 -14.34
C GLY A 45 5.38 -0.02 -13.03
N ARG A 46 5.68 1.13 -12.42
CA ARG A 46 5.15 1.54 -11.11
C ARG A 46 5.49 3.02 -10.88
N ILE A 47 4.59 3.75 -10.23
CA ILE A 47 4.96 4.98 -9.54
C ILE A 47 5.50 4.56 -8.18
N LYS A 48 6.81 4.75 -7.99
CA LYS A 48 7.54 4.28 -6.83
C LYS A 48 8.36 5.42 -6.25
N PHE A 49 8.31 5.60 -4.94
CA PHE A 49 9.22 6.42 -4.15
C PHE A 49 10.18 5.51 -3.37
N GLY A 50 11.45 5.88 -3.28
CA GLY A 50 12.51 5.04 -2.73
C GLY A 50 12.94 3.93 -3.71
N THR A 51 13.72 2.93 -3.32
CA THR A 51 14.34 2.65 -2.01
C THR A 51 15.70 3.32 -1.83
N GLU A 52 16.10 4.22 -2.73
CA GLU A 52 17.16 5.20 -2.42
C GLU A 52 16.39 6.43 -1.97
N ALA A 53 16.41 6.64 -0.65
CA ALA A 53 15.41 7.43 0.05
C ALA A 53 16.04 8.33 1.14
N SER A 54 17.38 8.42 1.16
CA SER A 54 18.15 9.01 2.26
C SER A 54 17.87 10.50 2.52
N GLY A 55 17.35 11.27 1.57
CA GLY A 55 16.95 12.65 1.81
C GLY A 55 15.47 12.85 2.12
N GLY A 56 14.64 11.80 2.00
CA GLY A 56 13.20 11.88 2.22
C GLY A 56 12.40 12.51 1.08
N PHE A 57 11.09 12.59 1.28
CA PHE A 57 10.13 13.07 0.29
C PHE A 57 9.10 13.98 0.95
N ARG A 58 8.82 15.14 0.36
CA ARG A 58 7.88 16.09 0.94
C ARG A 58 7.06 16.85 -0.09
N ASN A 59 5.80 17.14 0.19
CA ASN A 59 4.94 17.94 -0.69
C ASN A 59 4.91 17.37 -2.12
N VAL A 60 4.29 16.20 -2.24
CA VAL A 60 4.18 15.45 -3.49
C VAL A 60 2.71 15.30 -3.85
N THR A 61 2.39 15.55 -5.12
CA THR A 61 1.06 15.29 -5.66
C THR A 61 1.14 14.24 -6.76
N ILE A 62 0.32 13.19 -6.67
CA ILE A 62 0.14 12.20 -7.75
C ILE A 62 -1.33 12.24 -8.16
N ALA A 63 -1.64 12.78 -9.34
CA ALA A 63 -3.03 12.97 -9.75
C ALA A 63 -3.32 12.49 -11.17
N ASN A 64 -4.53 11.99 -11.40
CA ASN A 64 -5.05 11.67 -12.74
C ASN A 64 -4.14 10.70 -13.51
N CYS A 65 -3.70 9.63 -12.86
CA CYS A 65 -2.76 8.68 -13.44
C CYS A 65 -3.42 7.33 -13.73
N THR A 66 -3.10 6.76 -14.89
CA THR A 66 -3.60 5.43 -15.29
C THR A 66 -2.49 4.39 -15.26
N PHE A 67 -2.75 3.27 -14.59
CA PHE A 67 -1.84 2.14 -14.42
C PHE A 67 -2.34 0.94 -15.22
N ARG A 68 -1.50 0.31 -16.04
CA ARG A 68 -1.88 -0.86 -16.87
C ARG A 68 -0.82 -1.95 -16.85
N ASN A 69 -1.20 -3.17 -16.47
CA ASN A 69 -0.30 -4.34 -16.46
C ASN A 69 1.02 -4.03 -15.75
N CYS A 70 0.93 -3.51 -14.54
CA CYS A 70 2.05 -2.91 -13.84
C CYS A 70 2.07 -3.36 -12.37
N ARG A 71 3.04 -2.92 -11.58
CA ARG A 71 3.19 -3.31 -10.17
C ARG A 71 2.55 -2.32 -9.18
N GLY A 72 1.70 -1.42 -9.67
CA GLY A 72 0.87 -0.52 -8.85
C GLY A 72 1.61 0.73 -8.35
N LEU A 73 1.31 1.15 -7.12
CA LEU A 73 1.87 2.32 -6.44
C LEU A 73 2.67 1.87 -5.21
N ALA A 74 3.87 2.43 -5.01
CA ALA A 74 4.63 2.18 -3.78
C ALA A 74 5.33 3.41 -3.22
N LEU A 75 5.18 3.62 -1.91
CA LEU A 75 5.87 4.60 -1.11
C LEU A 75 6.76 3.86 -0.12
N GLU A 76 8.07 3.86 -0.36
CA GLU A 76 9.04 3.05 0.40
C GLU A 76 10.10 3.97 1.00
N GLU A 77 9.84 4.49 2.21
CA GLU A 77 10.82 5.29 2.96
C GLU A 77 11.60 4.37 3.89
N VAL A 78 12.84 4.05 3.54
CA VAL A 78 13.59 3.00 4.24
C VAL A 78 15.02 3.38 4.58
N ASP A 79 15.43 4.62 4.36
CA ASP A 79 16.82 5.05 4.58
C ASP A 79 16.96 6.03 5.76
N GLY A 80 15.97 6.05 6.66
CA GLY A 80 15.97 6.82 7.91
C GLY A 80 15.51 8.27 7.77
N ALA A 81 14.96 8.66 6.63
CA ALA A 81 14.46 10.00 6.40
C ALA A 81 12.95 10.09 6.63
N LEU A 82 12.40 11.27 6.35
CA LEU A 82 10.98 11.57 6.47
C LEU A 82 10.30 11.52 5.09
N MET A 83 9.18 10.82 5.00
CA MET A 83 8.19 10.97 3.95
C MET A 83 6.94 11.66 4.52
N ASP A 84 6.63 12.84 4.02
CA ASP A 84 5.59 13.71 4.60
C ASP A 84 4.79 14.41 3.52
N ASP A 85 3.50 14.65 3.78
CA ASP A 85 2.64 15.48 2.91
C ASP A 85 2.58 14.96 1.46
N ILE A 86 2.00 13.77 1.31
CA ILE A 86 1.81 13.09 0.02
C ILE A 86 0.32 13.00 -0.28
N SER A 87 -0.12 13.69 -1.33
CA SER A 87 -1.50 13.67 -1.81
C SER A 87 -1.60 12.88 -3.11
N ILE A 88 -2.51 11.91 -3.15
CA ILE A 88 -2.71 10.99 -4.26
C ILE A 88 -4.19 10.94 -4.59
N GLU A 89 -4.56 11.26 -5.83
CA GLU A 89 -5.95 11.29 -6.24
C GLU A 89 -6.18 10.82 -7.68
N ASN A 90 -7.37 10.28 -7.93
CA ASN A 90 -7.87 9.95 -9.26
C ASN A 90 -6.95 8.96 -9.99
N LEU A 91 -6.83 7.75 -9.43
CA LEU A 91 -6.05 6.67 -10.02
C LEU A 91 -6.96 5.59 -10.61
N THR A 92 -6.70 5.23 -11.87
CA THR A 92 -7.32 4.06 -12.50
C THR A 92 -6.26 3.01 -12.74
N MET A 93 -6.43 1.82 -12.14
CA MET A 93 -5.43 0.75 -12.17
C MET A 93 -6.05 -0.53 -12.74
N LEU A 94 -5.49 -1.03 -13.83
CA LEU A 94 -5.98 -2.21 -14.52
C LEU A 94 -4.88 -3.28 -14.63
N ASN A 95 -5.16 -4.47 -14.11
CA ASN A 95 -4.24 -5.60 -14.04
C ASN A 95 -2.97 -5.26 -13.24
N VAL A 96 -3.14 -5.12 -11.92
CA VAL A 96 -2.04 -4.84 -11.00
C VAL A 96 -1.40 -6.16 -10.58
N ARG A 97 -0.15 -6.40 -11.00
CA ARG A 97 0.55 -7.68 -10.88
C ARG A 97 1.18 -7.96 -9.51
N ASP A 98 1.15 -6.98 -8.60
CA ASP A 98 1.70 -7.09 -7.25
C ASP A 98 0.74 -6.49 -6.22
N TYR A 99 0.90 -5.21 -5.89
CA TYR A 99 0.14 -4.51 -4.84
C TYR A 99 -0.51 -3.28 -5.46
N ALA A 100 -1.77 -3.01 -5.14
CA ALA A 100 -2.41 -1.77 -5.58
C ALA A 100 -1.72 -0.57 -4.95
N ILE A 101 -1.64 -0.56 -3.62
CA ILE A 101 -1.03 0.50 -2.82
C ILE A 101 -0.11 -0.17 -1.79
N TYR A 102 1.14 0.26 -1.76
CA TYR A 102 2.11 -0.22 -0.78
C TYR A 102 2.79 0.95 -0.07
N LEU A 103 2.62 1.03 1.24
CA LEU A 103 3.27 1.99 2.13
C LEU A 103 4.16 1.23 3.10
N THR A 104 5.43 1.62 3.21
CA THR A 104 6.34 0.97 4.15
C THR A 104 7.40 1.92 4.69
N THR A 105 7.74 1.72 5.97
CA THR A 105 8.95 2.29 6.56
C THR A 105 10.01 1.22 6.86
N GLY A 106 11.28 1.61 6.94
CA GLY A 106 12.39 0.68 7.13
C GLY A 106 13.70 1.30 7.63
N ARG A 107 14.72 0.44 7.78
CA ARG A 107 16.07 0.76 8.30
C ARG A 107 17.17 0.14 7.41
N ARG A 108 17.12 0.44 6.11
CA ARG A 108 18.04 -0.06 5.08
C ARG A 108 19.38 0.70 5.06
N TYR A 109 19.37 2.01 5.29
CA TYR A 109 20.55 2.87 5.42
C TYR A 109 21.52 2.84 4.24
N ARG A 110 21.03 2.98 3.01
CA ARG A 110 21.90 2.97 1.83
C ARG A 110 22.75 4.24 1.68
N GLY A 111 22.31 5.38 2.22
CA GLY A 111 23.00 6.66 2.14
C GLY A 111 23.53 7.16 3.49
N GLY A 112 24.79 7.63 3.50
CA GLY A 112 25.35 8.60 4.45
C GLY A 112 25.04 8.44 5.95
N ASP A 113 25.02 9.59 6.64
CA ASP A 113 25.06 9.74 8.11
C ASP A 113 23.72 9.59 8.84
N ILE A 114 22.60 9.41 8.12
CA ILE A 114 21.31 9.21 8.79
C ILE A 114 21.26 7.81 9.40
N ARG A 115 21.02 7.78 10.71
CA ARG A 115 20.86 6.58 11.53
C ARG A 115 19.62 6.80 12.39
N GLY A 116 18.52 6.15 12.02
CA GLY A 116 17.21 6.30 12.66
C GLY A 116 16.14 5.49 11.95
N SER A 117 14.97 5.27 12.55
CA SER A 117 13.84 4.71 11.81
C SER A 117 13.40 5.68 10.72
N SER A 118 13.05 5.18 9.53
CA SER A 118 12.29 6.00 8.59
C SER A 118 10.92 6.36 9.16
N GLU A 119 10.49 7.58 8.91
CA GLU A 119 9.18 8.11 9.32
C GLU A 119 8.31 8.37 8.09
N MET A 120 7.02 8.09 8.20
CA MET A 120 6.03 8.38 7.15
C MET A 120 4.78 8.94 7.80
N LYS A 121 4.31 10.11 7.32
CA LYS A 121 3.09 10.74 7.84
C LYS A 121 2.35 11.61 6.82
N HIS A 122 1.09 11.92 7.11
CA HIS A 122 0.21 12.76 6.29
C HIS A 122 0.11 12.24 4.84
N ILE A 123 -0.44 11.04 4.69
CA ILE A 123 -0.62 10.37 3.40
C ILE A 123 -2.10 10.32 3.06
N PHE A 124 -2.51 11.07 2.04
CA PHE A 124 -3.91 11.17 1.62
C PHE A 124 -4.08 10.50 0.26
N ILE A 125 -4.87 9.43 0.21
CA ILE A 125 -5.14 8.67 -1.02
C ILE A 125 -6.63 8.63 -1.26
N SER A 126 -7.08 9.19 -2.38
CA SER A 126 -8.50 9.26 -2.71
C SER A 126 -8.84 8.91 -4.16
N ASN A 127 -10.08 8.50 -4.41
CA ASN A 127 -10.63 8.25 -5.74
C ASN A 127 -9.78 7.25 -6.54
N VAL A 128 -9.68 6.01 -6.03
CA VAL A 128 -8.89 4.94 -6.65
C VAL A 128 -9.79 3.81 -7.10
N ILE A 129 -9.68 3.42 -8.37
CA ILE A 129 -10.27 2.19 -8.89
C ILE A 129 -9.13 1.27 -9.29
N ALA A 130 -9.04 0.09 -8.67
CA ALA A 130 -8.02 -0.89 -8.96
C ALA A 130 -8.64 -2.27 -9.22
N GLU A 131 -8.41 -2.80 -10.42
CA GLU A 131 -8.97 -4.07 -10.89
C GLU A 131 -7.87 -5.04 -11.33
N GLY A 132 -8.18 -6.34 -11.22
CA GLY A 132 -7.23 -7.40 -11.54
C GLY A 132 -5.99 -7.33 -10.65
N VAL A 133 -6.20 -7.10 -9.35
CA VAL A 133 -5.13 -7.00 -8.37
C VAL A 133 -4.71 -8.39 -7.93
N ASP A 134 -3.43 -8.71 -8.15
CA ASP A 134 -2.85 -10.03 -7.86
C ASP A 134 -3.09 -10.41 -6.39
N LYS A 135 -3.28 -11.71 -6.16
CA LYS A 135 -3.56 -12.26 -4.83
C LYS A 135 -2.51 -11.92 -3.77
N LYS A 136 -1.29 -11.52 -4.15
CA LYS A 136 -0.22 -11.13 -3.21
C LYS A 136 -0.70 -10.14 -2.15
N SER A 137 -1.29 -9.00 -2.53
CA SER A 137 -1.93 -8.06 -1.60
C SER A 137 -2.72 -6.99 -2.36
N GLY A 138 -3.80 -6.49 -1.74
CA GLY A 138 -4.46 -5.25 -2.15
C GLY A 138 -3.67 -4.00 -1.72
N ILE A 139 -4.10 -3.42 -0.61
CA ILE A 139 -3.48 -2.28 0.09
C ILE A 139 -2.66 -2.84 1.25
N GLN A 140 -1.39 -2.47 1.31
CA GLN A 140 -0.48 -2.91 2.36
C GLN A 140 0.22 -1.71 3.00
N ILE A 141 0.08 -1.56 4.32
CA ILE A 141 0.65 -0.47 5.13
C ILE A 141 1.49 -1.12 6.23
N MET A 142 2.80 -0.91 6.21
CA MET A 142 3.77 -1.57 7.08
C MET A 142 4.71 -0.56 7.73
N GLY A 143 4.39 -0.13 8.95
CA GLY A 143 5.32 0.65 9.77
C GLY A 143 6.37 -0.20 10.47
N LEU A 144 7.04 0.40 11.44
CA LEU A 144 8.02 -0.26 12.31
C LEU A 144 7.53 -0.23 13.76
N PRO A 145 7.85 -1.25 14.58
CA PRO A 145 7.61 -1.17 16.01
C PRO A 145 8.28 0.07 16.61
N GLY A 146 7.53 0.82 17.43
CA GLY A 146 7.97 2.07 18.05
C GLY A 146 8.13 3.25 17.10
N THR A 147 7.89 3.08 15.79
CA THR A 147 7.87 4.17 14.80
C THR A 147 6.76 3.89 13.78
N PRO A 148 5.49 4.04 14.18
CA PRO A 148 4.37 3.74 13.29
C PRO A 148 4.30 4.72 12.12
N ILE A 149 3.70 4.27 11.02
CA ILE A 149 3.23 5.19 9.98
C ILE A 149 2.06 5.99 10.57
N GLN A 150 2.01 7.30 10.34
CA GLN A 150 1.05 8.19 11.00
C GLN A 150 0.11 8.85 9.99
N ASP A 151 -1.14 9.08 10.36
CA ASP A 151 -2.10 9.90 9.60
C ASP A 151 -2.23 9.50 8.12
N VAL A 152 -2.86 8.33 7.91
CA VAL A 152 -3.12 7.79 6.58
C VAL A 152 -4.61 7.79 6.30
N HIS A 153 -5.01 8.42 5.20
CA HIS A 153 -6.40 8.56 4.80
C HIS A 153 -6.64 7.82 3.49
N LEU A 154 -7.56 6.86 3.50
CA LEU A 154 -7.99 6.08 2.34
C LEU A 154 -9.45 6.39 2.04
N LYS A 155 -9.72 7.12 0.95
CA LYS A 155 -11.07 7.62 0.66
C LYS A 155 -11.58 7.24 -0.73
N ASN A 156 -12.82 6.80 -0.86
CA ASN A 156 -13.45 6.47 -2.15
C ASN A 156 -12.56 5.53 -2.99
N ILE A 157 -12.31 4.34 -2.45
CA ILE A 157 -11.44 3.32 -3.06
C ILE A 157 -12.25 2.08 -3.41
N ARG A 158 -12.17 1.65 -4.67
CA ARG A 158 -12.70 0.37 -5.13
C ARG A 158 -11.57 -0.56 -5.55
N LEU A 159 -11.51 -1.73 -4.94
CA LEU A 159 -10.50 -2.75 -5.19
C LEU A 159 -11.16 -4.07 -5.60
N ILE A 160 -10.77 -4.61 -6.75
CA ILE A 160 -11.16 -5.93 -7.24
C ILE A 160 -9.91 -6.80 -7.38
N CYS A 161 -9.79 -7.77 -6.48
CA CYS A 161 -8.68 -8.72 -6.48
C CYS A 161 -8.98 -9.95 -7.34
N ASP A 162 -7.94 -10.57 -7.91
CA ASP A 162 -8.07 -11.83 -8.65
C ASP A 162 -8.59 -12.98 -7.74
N GLY A 163 -8.39 -12.87 -6.42
CA GLY A 163 -8.75 -13.90 -5.43
C GLY A 163 -7.76 -15.07 -5.38
N GLY A 164 -8.17 -16.20 -4.80
CA GLY A 164 -7.36 -17.41 -4.69
C GLY A 164 -6.46 -17.48 -3.45
N GLY A 165 -6.70 -16.63 -2.44
CA GLY A 165 -6.09 -16.77 -1.12
C GLY A 165 -6.69 -17.91 -0.31
N THR A 166 -5.87 -18.53 0.55
CA THR A 166 -6.23 -19.71 1.33
C THR A 166 -6.35 -19.41 2.82
N ALA A 167 -7.01 -20.29 3.59
CA ALA A 167 -7.09 -20.18 5.05
C ALA A 167 -5.69 -20.24 5.71
N ALA A 168 -4.74 -20.95 5.10
CA ALA A 168 -3.34 -20.97 5.52
C ALA A 168 -2.67 -19.60 5.32
N ASN A 169 -3.00 -18.89 4.22
CA ASN A 169 -2.55 -17.51 4.06
C ASN A 169 -3.16 -16.60 5.14
N ALA A 170 -4.46 -16.74 5.41
CA ALA A 170 -5.21 -15.95 6.39
C ALA A 170 -4.77 -16.11 7.86
N SER A 171 -4.03 -17.17 8.16
CA SER A 171 -3.58 -17.52 9.52
C SER A 171 -2.13 -17.10 9.79
N ARG A 172 -1.43 -16.59 8.77
CA ARG A 172 -0.01 -16.24 8.88
C ARG A 172 0.15 -14.75 9.17
N MET A 173 0.83 -14.41 10.27
CA MET A 173 1.35 -13.07 10.44
C MET A 173 2.68 -12.93 9.67
N PRO A 174 2.78 -12.06 8.66
CA PRO A 174 4.04 -11.83 7.94
C PRO A 174 5.10 -11.26 8.88
N LYS A 175 6.37 -11.57 8.61
CA LYS A 175 7.50 -10.97 9.31
C LYS A 175 7.54 -9.46 9.08
N GLU A 176 8.11 -8.74 10.04
CA GLU A 176 8.50 -7.35 9.82
C GLU A 176 9.61 -7.29 8.77
N LEU A 177 9.58 -6.24 7.94
CA LEU A 177 10.67 -5.98 7.00
C LEU A 177 11.89 -5.46 7.73
N GLY A 178 11.71 -4.43 8.59
CA GLY A 178 12.74 -3.95 9.52
C GLY A 178 13.95 -3.35 8.83
N ALA A 179 14.90 -4.21 8.43
CA ALA A 179 16.16 -3.85 7.78
C ALA A 179 16.30 -4.51 6.39
N GLY A 180 17.15 -3.93 5.54
CA GLY A 180 17.39 -4.42 4.19
C GLY A 180 16.40 -3.89 3.15
N TYR A 181 16.43 -4.47 1.95
CA TYR A 181 15.58 -4.01 0.86
C TYR A 181 14.11 -4.43 1.12
N PRO A 182 13.14 -3.50 1.10
CA PRO A 182 11.72 -3.76 1.40
C PRO A 182 11.02 -4.43 0.21
N GLU A 183 11.54 -5.57 -0.25
CA GLU A 183 10.93 -6.32 -1.34
C GLU A 183 9.71 -7.07 -0.78
N PRO A 184 8.48 -6.65 -1.10
CA PRO A 184 7.33 -7.18 -0.38
C PRO A 184 7.00 -8.59 -0.87
N SER A 185 7.55 -9.03 -2.02
CA SER A 185 7.44 -10.43 -2.46
C SER A 185 8.15 -11.39 -1.50
N ASN A 186 9.13 -10.92 -0.71
CA ASN A 186 9.73 -11.70 0.38
C ASN A 186 8.74 -12.03 1.51
N LEU A 187 7.60 -11.34 1.56
CA LEU A 187 6.53 -11.62 2.50
C LEU A 187 5.55 -12.67 1.97
N GLY A 188 5.60 -13.05 0.69
CA GLY A 188 4.63 -13.98 0.09
C GLY A 188 3.21 -13.39 0.00
N VAL A 189 2.20 -14.27 -0.05
CA VAL A 189 0.78 -13.87 -0.10
C VAL A 189 0.33 -13.35 1.26
N MET A 190 -0.10 -12.09 1.33
CA MET A 190 -0.52 -11.42 2.56
C MET A 190 -1.79 -12.05 3.16
N PRO A 191 -1.98 -11.98 4.48
CA PRO A 191 -3.10 -12.65 5.15
C PRO A 191 -4.45 -11.96 4.97
N ALA A 192 -4.48 -10.70 4.56
CA ALA A 192 -5.69 -10.00 4.10
C ALA A 192 -5.63 -9.84 2.58
N TYR A 193 -6.78 -9.94 1.90
CA TYR A 193 -6.82 -9.68 0.46
C TYR A 193 -6.98 -8.19 0.15
N GLY A 194 -7.77 -7.46 0.97
CA GLY A 194 -8.10 -6.05 0.77
C GLY A 194 -7.09 -5.10 1.40
N VAL A 195 -7.09 -4.99 2.74
CA VAL A 195 -6.27 -4.05 3.51
C VAL A 195 -5.49 -4.80 4.59
N PHE A 196 -4.16 -4.71 4.55
CA PHE A 196 -3.30 -5.13 5.65
C PHE A 196 -2.58 -3.93 6.23
N ALA A 197 -2.78 -3.64 7.51
CA ALA A 197 -2.10 -2.56 8.21
C ALA A 197 -1.36 -3.08 9.46
N ARG A 198 -0.10 -2.69 9.62
CA ARG A 198 0.68 -3.02 10.82
C ARG A 198 1.57 -1.87 11.26
N HIS A 199 1.61 -1.60 12.57
CA HIS A 199 2.33 -0.46 13.17
C HIS A 199 1.88 0.87 12.55
N VAL A 200 0.61 1.22 12.76
CA VAL A 200 0.00 2.44 12.20
C VAL A 200 -0.68 3.23 13.30
N LYS A 201 -0.57 4.55 13.24
CA LYS A 201 -1.29 5.46 14.12
C LYS A 201 -2.15 6.39 13.27
N ASP A 202 -3.41 6.55 13.62
CA ASP A 202 -4.38 7.39 12.92
C ASP A 202 -4.57 6.93 11.45
N LEU A 203 -5.23 5.78 11.28
CA LEU A 203 -5.63 5.23 9.97
C LEU A 203 -7.13 5.45 9.76
N GLU A 204 -7.50 6.19 8.72
CA GLU A 204 -8.88 6.45 8.33
C GLU A 204 -9.24 5.78 7.00
N LEU A 205 -10.36 5.05 6.98
CA LEU A 205 -11.00 4.53 5.79
C LEU A 205 -12.39 5.18 5.64
N ASP A 206 -12.66 5.81 4.50
CA ASP A 206 -13.95 6.43 4.19
C ASP A 206 -14.43 6.01 2.79
N ASP A 207 -15.53 5.27 2.69
CA ASP A 207 -16.07 4.72 1.44
C ASP A 207 -15.04 3.83 0.69
N VAL A 208 -14.76 2.67 1.26
CA VAL A 208 -13.83 1.68 0.70
C VAL A 208 -14.56 0.38 0.40
N THR A 209 -14.53 -0.05 -0.86
CA THR A 209 -15.16 -1.30 -1.32
C THR A 209 -14.10 -2.28 -1.82
N THR A 210 -14.14 -3.52 -1.33
CA THR A 210 -13.17 -4.57 -1.71
C THR A 210 -13.88 -5.86 -2.12
N SER A 211 -13.65 -6.35 -3.32
CA SER A 211 -14.23 -7.59 -3.87
C SER A 211 -13.17 -8.52 -4.48
N PHE A 212 -13.57 -9.73 -4.85
CA PHE A 212 -12.67 -10.69 -5.50
C PHE A 212 -13.36 -11.50 -6.60
N GLU A 213 -12.62 -11.89 -7.63
CA GLU A 213 -13.14 -12.63 -8.79
C GLU A 213 -13.23 -14.14 -8.55
N THR A 214 -12.36 -14.68 -7.70
CA THR A 214 -12.30 -16.12 -7.41
C THR A 214 -12.25 -16.38 -5.90
N ASN A 215 -12.46 -17.64 -5.51
CA ASN A 215 -12.53 -18.05 -4.10
C ASN A 215 -11.42 -17.44 -3.23
N GLU A 216 -11.81 -16.74 -2.18
CA GLU A 216 -10.90 -16.03 -1.30
C GLU A 216 -11.19 -16.37 0.17
N MET A 217 -10.25 -17.06 0.82
CA MET A 217 -10.38 -17.51 2.20
C MET A 217 -9.71 -16.59 3.23
N ARG A 218 -9.23 -15.43 2.78
CA ARG A 218 -8.66 -14.39 3.64
C ARG A 218 -9.71 -13.35 4.01
N PRO A 219 -9.63 -12.77 5.22
CA PRO A 219 -10.42 -11.58 5.54
C PRO A 219 -10.08 -10.42 4.59
N ALA A 220 -11.03 -9.51 4.45
CA ALA A 220 -10.83 -8.28 3.69
C ALA A 220 -9.83 -7.35 4.38
N MET A 221 -9.86 -7.30 5.71
CA MET A 221 -8.98 -6.42 6.47
C MET A 221 -8.29 -7.13 7.64
N ILE A 222 -7.00 -6.86 7.84
CA ILE A 222 -6.28 -7.21 9.06
C ILE A 222 -5.52 -5.99 9.54
N CYS A 223 -5.69 -5.63 10.82
CA CYS A 223 -4.89 -4.62 11.49
C CYS A 223 -4.16 -5.24 12.68
N SER A 224 -2.88 -4.93 12.82
CA SER A 224 -2.00 -5.39 13.90
C SER A 224 -1.19 -4.23 14.46
N ASP A 225 -1.27 -3.94 15.75
CA ASP A 225 -0.66 -2.74 16.36
C ASP A 225 -1.09 -1.45 15.63
N VAL A 226 -2.38 -1.12 15.79
CA VAL A 226 -2.97 0.10 15.23
C VAL A 226 -3.64 0.92 16.32
N ASN A 227 -3.24 2.19 16.45
CA ASN A 227 -3.82 3.13 17.41
C ASN A 227 -4.55 4.25 16.66
N GLY A 228 -5.86 4.39 16.87
CA GLY A 228 -6.69 5.34 16.12
C GLY A 228 -7.09 4.77 14.76
N LEU A 229 -7.96 3.75 14.76
CA LEU A 229 -8.51 3.19 13.53
C LEU A 229 -9.93 3.71 13.35
N GLU A 230 -10.13 4.54 12.33
CA GLU A 230 -11.44 5.07 11.94
C GLU A 230 -11.92 4.42 10.65
N ILE A 231 -13.11 3.84 10.66
CA ILE A 231 -13.71 3.21 9.50
C ILE A 231 -15.13 3.75 9.30
N ASN A 232 -15.38 4.34 8.15
CA ASN A 232 -16.70 4.74 7.69
C ASN A 232 -16.99 4.12 6.33
N ASP A 233 -18.11 3.41 6.23
CA ASP A 233 -18.62 2.86 4.96
C ASP A 233 -17.63 1.90 4.25
N PHE A 234 -17.05 0.96 5.02
CA PHE A 234 -16.27 -0.16 4.47
C PHE A 234 -17.18 -1.31 4.04
N LYS A 235 -17.12 -1.65 2.75
CA LYS A 235 -17.97 -2.63 2.07
C LYS A 235 -17.14 -3.81 1.52
N PRO A 236 -16.74 -4.77 2.36
CA PRO A 236 -16.01 -5.94 1.91
C PRO A 236 -16.93 -7.05 1.40
N GLU A 237 -16.53 -7.71 0.32
CA GLU A 237 -17.02 -9.05 -0.02
C GLU A 237 -16.38 -10.10 0.90
N THR A 238 -17.13 -11.12 1.31
CA THR A 238 -16.61 -12.18 2.18
C THR A 238 -17.08 -13.55 1.70
N ALA A 239 -16.18 -14.52 1.67
CA ALA A 239 -16.56 -15.91 1.47
C ALA A 239 -17.25 -16.49 2.72
N ALA A 240 -18.07 -17.52 2.53
CA ALA A 240 -18.77 -18.19 3.62
C ALA A 240 -17.79 -18.69 4.70
N GLY A 241 -18.06 -18.36 5.97
CA GLY A 241 -17.22 -18.74 7.10
C GLY A 241 -15.92 -17.93 7.27
N VAL A 242 -15.68 -16.92 6.42
CA VAL A 242 -14.53 -16.02 6.54
C VAL A 242 -14.97 -14.72 7.22
N PRO A 243 -14.31 -14.27 8.30
CA PRO A 243 -14.63 -12.99 8.91
C PRO A 243 -14.22 -11.83 7.99
N ALA A 244 -14.98 -10.73 8.00
CA ALA A 244 -14.67 -9.55 7.21
C ALA A 244 -13.33 -8.92 7.61
N ALA A 245 -13.00 -8.90 8.91
CA ALA A 245 -11.74 -8.39 9.40
C ALA A 245 -11.21 -9.13 10.64
N LYS A 246 -9.92 -8.92 10.96
CA LYS A 246 -9.28 -9.36 12.20
C LYS A 246 -8.45 -8.22 12.80
N TRP A 247 -8.55 -8.08 14.13
CA TRP A 247 -7.84 -7.06 14.90
C TRP A 247 -6.86 -7.72 15.87
N GLU A 248 -5.64 -7.21 15.94
CA GLU A 248 -4.61 -7.59 16.91
C GLU A 248 -4.00 -6.28 17.44
N ASP A 249 -4.06 -6.05 18.75
CA ASP A 249 -3.55 -4.81 19.37
C ASP A 249 -4.09 -3.51 18.71
N VAL A 250 -5.40 -3.48 18.42
CA VAL A 250 -6.07 -2.29 17.91
C VAL A 250 -6.70 -1.49 19.05
N SER A 251 -6.44 -0.19 19.10
CA SER A 251 -6.96 0.73 20.12
C SER A 251 -7.54 2.00 19.49
N ALA A 252 -8.45 2.67 20.21
CA ALA A 252 -9.22 3.81 19.68
C ALA A 252 -9.91 3.48 18.34
N LEU A 253 -10.56 2.31 18.29
CA LEU A 253 -11.33 1.85 17.14
C LEU A 253 -12.69 2.56 17.10
N ASN A 254 -13.01 3.18 15.96
CA ASN A 254 -14.32 3.76 15.68
C ASN A 254 -14.81 3.25 14.32
N VAL A 255 -15.98 2.62 14.28
CA VAL A 255 -16.54 2.07 13.04
C VAL A 255 -17.98 2.55 12.87
N ARG A 256 -18.26 3.08 11.69
CA ARG A 256 -19.54 3.65 11.28
C ARG A 256 -19.94 3.09 9.92
N ASN A 257 -21.24 2.93 9.70
CA ASN A 257 -21.82 2.56 8.39
C ASN A 257 -21.19 1.31 7.73
N SER A 258 -20.59 0.40 8.51
CA SER A 258 -19.85 -0.76 8.00
C SER A 258 -20.43 -2.06 8.58
N PRO A 259 -21.62 -2.50 8.14
CA PRO A 259 -22.36 -3.60 8.77
C PRO A 259 -21.59 -4.93 8.77
N ALA A 260 -20.72 -5.17 7.77
CA ALA A 260 -19.86 -6.35 7.71
C ALA A 260 -18.88 -6.45 8.91
N LEU A 261 -18.58 -5.34 9.57
CA LEU A 261 -17.72 -5.27 10.74
C LEU A 261 -18.49 -5.27 12.08
N ALA A 262 -19.82 -5.21 12.05
CA ALA A 262 -20.64 -5.03 13.26
C ALA A 262 -20.42 -6.14 14.31
N ALA A 263 -20.13 -7.37 13.87
CA ALA A 263 -19.87 -8.50 14.75
C ALA A 263 -18.51 -8.45 15.47
N LEU A 264 -17.61 -7.54 15.08
CA LEU A 264 -16.26 -7.42 15.63
C LEU A 264 -16.17 -6.40 16.80
N HIS A 265 -17.22 -5.63 17.08
CA HIS A 265 -17.25 -4.63 18.16
C HIS A 265 -17.55 -5.19 19.56
N LEU A 266 -17.69 -6.52 19.69
CA LEU A 266 -18.22 -7.15 20.89
C LEU A 266 -17.17 -7.90 21.73
N LYS A 267 -15.88 -7.57 21.61
CA LYS A 267 -14.82 -8.14 22.46
C LYS A 267 -13.86 -7.09 22.95
#